data_AF-A0A950P8R5-F1
#
_entry.id   AF-A0A950P8R5-F1
#
_cell.length_a   1.000
_cell.length_b   1.000
_cell.length_c   1.000
_cell.angle_alpha   90.00
_cell.angle_beta   90.00
_cell.angle_gamma   90.00
#
_symmetry.space_group_name_H-M   'P 1'
#
loop_
_entity.id
_entity.type
_entity.pdbx_description
1 polymer ?
#
loop_
_entity_poly.entity_id
_entity_poly.type
_entity_poly.pdbx_seq_one_letter_code
_entity_poly.pdbx_strand_id
1 'polypeptide(L)'
;MGQPRGAQEPVKVAVLGGGIGAMAAAFELTAPELDERYEVTVYQPGWRLGGKCASGRGEPSTRVEEHGLHLWFGFYANAFSMIQRCYAEWNPPQDYRLRTWDEAFKKCNDIVLFERRRHEWIPWPLSLAPDEQDPGSRAEVPPWGVLHRLIDFVLTEAGLVHRASGGPAPASGPAPAQLNYGVDRLAYEAFKAGLWAARATAGARARSPARHTRPATWEVMPVQRLLSGFRDWFFRHVFDDDRGHPRVRRFALMLDLAATVLTGMLADRVLWDGFGGLNDEDLKAWLRRHGADRATIESPVIRALYDLVFAYREGDKGRPDLAAGKALQALIRIFCEYKGAVLWKMQAGMGDTVFTPLYDVLKARGVRFRFFHQVTNLGVSDDGRSVDTIEVQPQVRLVDGSYDPIIEVGGLRCWPSEPKWRLIENGEELSTRQV
;
A
#
# COMPACT_ATOMS: atom_id res chain seq x y z
N MET A 1 -26.54 22.64 -38.47
CA MET A 1 -25.33 22.02 -39.04
C MET A 1 -24.14 22.77 -38.48
N GLY A 2 -23.49 22.24 -37.45
CA GLY A 2 -22.27 22.83 -36.89
C GLY A 2 -21.10 22.57 -37.83
N GLN A 3 -20.27 23.59 -38.06
CA GLN A 3 -19.05 23.45 -38.85
C GLN A 3 -18.17 22.32 -38.26
N PRO A 4 -17.55 21.48 -39.10
CA PRO A 4 -16.56 20.52 -38.63
C PRO A 4 -15.40 21.31 -38.00
N ARG A 5 -15.11 21.04 -36.72
CA ARG A 5 -13.85 21.51 -36.12
C ARG A 5 -12.74 20.92 -36.99
N GLY A 6 -11.96 21.78 -37.66
CA GLY A 6 -10.79 21.33 -38.41
C GLY A 6 -9.91 20.49 -37.49
N ALA A 7 -9.45 19.33 -37.98
CA ALA A 7 -8.62 18.40 -37.21
C ALA A 7 -7.38 19.15 -36.71
N GLN A 8 -7.35 19.46 -35.42
CA GLN A 8 -6.21 20.08 -34.78
C GLN A 8 -5.13 19.01 -34.66
N GLU A 9 -3.89 19.32 -35.08
CA GLU A 9 -2.80 18.36 -34.95
C GLU A 9 -2.66 17.91 -33.48
N PRO A 10 -2.46 16.59 -33.22
CA PRO A 10 -2.30 16.08 -31.87
C PRO A 10 -1.14 16.74 -31.13
N VAL A 11 -1.32 16.97 -29.83
CA VAL A 11 -0.24 17.44 -28.97
C VAL A 11 0.74 16.29 -28.71
N LYS A 12 1.99 16.46 -29.11
CA LYS A 12 3.04 15.46 -28.90
C LYS A 12 3.45 15.43 -27.43
N VAL A 13 3.43 14.25 -26.81
CA VAL A 13 3.80 14.05 -25.42
C VAL A 13 4.95 13.04 -25.31
N ALA A 14 6.07 13.48 -24.75
CA ALA A 14 7.18 12.60 -24.37
C ALA A 14 7.02 12.15 -22.91
N VAL A 15 6.94 10.84 -22.69
CA VAL A 15 6.91 10.22 -21.36
C VAL A 15 8.27 9.58 -21.10
N LEU A 16 8.94 10.01 -20.04
CA LEU A 16 10.32 9.65 -19.75
C LEU A 16 10.38 8.54 -18.69
N GLY A 17 10.73 7.33 -19.12
CA GLY A 17 10.70 6.10 -18.33
C GLY A 17 9.36 5.35 -18.43
N GLY A 18 9.38 4.06 -18.10
CA GLY A 18 8.27 3.12 -18.22
C GLY A 18 7.86 2.50 -16.89
N GLY A 19 8.03 3.24 -15.79
CA GLY A 19 7.49 2.88 -14.47
C GLY A 19 5.98 3.10 -14.38
N ILE A 20 5.37 2.72 -13.26
CA ILE A 20 3.91 2.77 -13.10
C ILE A 20 3.31 4.17 -13.27
N GLY A 21 4.01 5.23 -12.82
CA GLY A 21 3.56 6.61 -12.99
C GLY A 21 3.51 7.03 -14.47
N ALA A 22 4.50 6.59 -15.26
CA ALA A 22 4.55 6.82 -16.70
C ALA A 22 3.44 6.06 -17.44
N MET A 23 3.22 4.79 -17.09
CA MET A 23 2.15 3.98 -17.70
C MET A 23 0.77 4.52 -17.35
N ALA A 24 0.56 4.99 -16.11
CA ALA A 24 -0.68 5.65 -15.73
C ALA A 24 -0.91 6.95 -16.51
N ALA A 25 0.12 7.79 -16.66
CA ALA A 25 0.01 9.01 -17.47
C ALA A 25 -0.31 8.70 -18.92
N ALA A 26 0.39 7.74 -19.54
CA ALA A 26 0.11 7.32 -20.92
C ALA A 26 -1.31 6.75 -21.06
N PHE A 27 -1.78 5.97 -20.08
CA PHE A 27 -3.12 5.38 -20.08
C PHE A 27 -4.23 6.44 -20.01
N GLU A 28 -4.10 7.46 -19.16
CA GLU A 28 -5.10 8.52 -19.11
C GLU A 28 -5.00 9.50 -20.30
N LEU A 29 -3.79 9.80 -20.79
CA LEU A 29 -3.60 10.69 -21.95
C LEU A 29 -4.09 10.08 -23.27
N THR A 30 -4.21 8.76 -23.32
CA THR A 30 -4.75 8.02 -24.48
C THR A 30 -6.15 7.47 -24.23
N ALA A 31 -6.85 7.99 -23.22
CA ALA A 31 -8.22 7.58 -22.95
C ALA A 31 -9.13 7.94 -24.15
N PRO A 32 -10.06 7.05 -24.57
CA PRO A 32 -10.89 7.27 -25.76
C PRO A 32 -11.66 8.60 -25.75
N GLU A 33 -12.03 9.10 -24.57
CA GLU A 33 -12.76 10.35 -24.39
C GLU A 33 -11.95 11.60 -24.77
N LEU A 34 -10.63 11.47 -24.94
CA LEU A 34 -9.74 12.54 -25.38
C LEU A 34 -9.64 12.64 -26.91
N ASP A 35 -10.29 11.74 -27.67
CA ASP A 35 -10.43 11.81 -29.14
C ASP A 35 -9.09 12.09 -29.85
N GLU A 36 -8.08 11.26 -29.54
CA GLU A 36 -6.72 11.33 -30.11
C GLU A 36 -6.01 12.70 -29.95
N ARG A 37 -6.41 13.50 -28.96
CA ARG A 37 -5.80 14.81 -28.67
C ARG A 37 -4.29 14.76 -28.41
N TYR A 38 -3.77 13.63 -27.94
CA TYR A 38 -2.36 13.48 -27.56
C TYR A 38 -1.68 12.34 -28.33
N GLU A 39 -0.52 12.61 -28.90
CA GLU A 39 0.37 11.63 -29.52
C GLU A 39 1.47 11.27 -28.53
N VAL A 40 1.33 10.14 -27.83
CA VAL A 40 2.20 9.75 -26.71
C VAL A 40 3.36 8.86 -27.17
N THR A 41 4.58 9.22 -26.76
CA THR A 41 5.78 8.39 -26.94
C THR A 41 6.49 8.17 -25.61
N VAL A 42 6.70 6.90 -25.24
CA VAL A 42 7.41 6.48 -24.03
C VAL A 42 8.86 6.18 -24.38
N TYR A 43 9.81 6.87 -23.75
CA TYR A 43 11.24 6.60 -23.84
C TYR A 43 11.68 5.79 -22.64
N GLN A 44 12.04 4.52 -22.85
CA GLN A 44 12.42 3.59 -21.79
C GLN A 44 13.91 3.24 -21.92
N PRO A 45 14.73 3.45 -20.87
CA PRO A 45 16.07 2.90 -20.84
C PRO A 45 16.03 1.37 -20.73
N GLY A 46 16.83 0.67 -21.51
CA GLY A 46 16.87 -0.79 -21.55
C GLY A 46 15.63 -1.42 -22.18
N TRP A 47 15.37 -2.67 -21.81
CA TRP A 47 14.53 -3.59 -22.60
C TRP A 47 13.17 -3.92 -22.00
N ARG A 48 12.85 -3.43 -20.80
CA ARG A 48 11.59 -3.77 -20.09
C ARG A 48 10.98 -2.58 -19.38
N LEU A 49 9.66 -2.60 -19.28
CA LEU A 49 8.90 -1.65 -18.46
C LEU A 49 8.92 -2.10 -16.98
N GLY A 50 8.32 -1.29 -16.11
CA GLY A 50 8.17 -1.61 -14.70
C GLY A 50 8.84 -0.60 -13.77
N GLY A 51 10.05 -0.15 -14.10
CA GLY A 51 10.87 0.63 -13.16
C GLY A 51 11.05 -0.13 -11.84
N LYS A 52 10.69 0.49 -10.70
CA LYS A 52 10.61 -0.17 -9.38
C LYS A 52 9.46 -1.20 -9.25
N CYS A 53 8.85 -1.60 -10.34
CA CYS A 53 7.87 -2.69 -10.42
C CYS A 53 8.28 -3.74 -11.45
N ALA A 54 9.50 -3.63 -12.01
CA ALA A 54 9.98 -4.55 -13.03
C ALA A 54 10.19 -5.94 -12.44
N SER A 55 9.64 -6.93 -13.14
CA SER A 55 9.86 -8.36 -12.96
C SER A 55 10.45 -8.96 -14.23
N GLY A 56 11.22 -10.03 -14.09
CA GLY A 56 11.83 -10.78 -15.19
C GLY A 56 11.54 -12.27 -15.11
N ARG A 57 11.83 -12.96 -16.21
CA ARG A 57 11.84 -14.41 -16.36
C ARG A 57 13.16 -14.82 -17.03
N GLY A 58 13.93 -15.67 -16.36
CA GLY A 58 15.21 -16.19 -16.86
C GLY A 58 15.28 -17.71 -16.82
N GLU A 59 16.00 -18.29 -17.77
CA GLU A 59 16.37 -19.72 -17.75
C GLU A 59 17.41 -19.99 -16.65
N PRO A 60 17.47 -21.21 -16.08
CA PRO A 60 16.67 -22.40 -16.40
C PRO A 60 15.34 -22.48 -15.64
N SER A 61 15.09 -21.55 -14.70
CA SER A 61 13.99 -21.72 -13.73
C SER A 61 12.66 -21.13 -14.20
N THR A 62 12.71 -20.12 -15.07
CA THR A 62 11.58 -19.27 -15.51
C THR A 62 10.73 -18.73 -14.36
N ARG A 63 11.28 -18.68 -13.14
CA ARG A 63 10.63 -18.09 -11.97
C ARG A 63 10.55 -16.57 -12.13
N VAL A 64 9.67 -15.96 -11.35
CA VAL A 64 9.60 -14.50 -11.28
C VAL A 64 10.86 -13.99 -10.59
N GLU A 65 11.60 -13.12 -11.28
CA GLU A 65 12.75 -12.41 -10.74
C GLU A 65 12.38 -10.94 -10.50
N GLU A 66 12.28 -10.54 -9.24
CA GLU A 66 11.89 -9.19 -8.83
C GLU A 66 12.92 -8.62 -7.85
N HIS A 67 13.12 -7.31 -7.92
CA HIS A 67 14.03 -6.58 -7.04
C HIS A 67 13.49 -6.40 -5.62
N GLY A 68 12.18 -6.61 -5.41
CA GLY A 68 11.53 -6.46 -4.11
C GLY A 68 10.10 -6.98 -4.12
N LEU A 69 9.55 -7.22 -2.93
CA LEU A 69 8.17 -7.68 -2.78
C LEU A 69 7.19 -6.53 -3.09
N HIS A 70 6.31 -6.72 -4.07
CA HIS A 70 5.22 -5.78 -4.36
C HIS A 70 3.92 -6.19 -3.66
N LEU A 71 3.40 -5.30 -2.82
CA LEU A 71 2.13 -5.48 -2.13
C LEU A 71 1.08 -4.52 -2.68
N TRP A 72 -0.04 -5.09 -3.13
CA TRP A 72 -1.15 -4.33 -3.68
C TRP A 72 -2.27 -4.22 -2.65
N PHE A 73 -2.42 -3.04 -2.04
CA PHE A 73 -3.38 -2.85 -0.96
C PHE A 73 -4.78 -2.50 -1.48
N GLY A 74 -5.82 -2.98 -0.81
CA GLY A 74 -7.22 -2.73 -1.17
C GLY A 74 -7.65 -1.26 -1.13
N PHE A 75 -6.86 -0.37 -0.52
CA PHE A 75 -7.11 1.08 -0.49
C PHE A 75 -6.51 1.83 -1.69
N TYR A 76 -5.83 1.15 -2.63
CA TYR A 76 -5.24 1.74 -3.83
C TYR A 76 -6.29 2.04 -4.91
N ALA A 77 -7.25 2.92 -4.60
CA ALA A 77 -8.38 3.25 -5.47
C ALA A 77 -7.96 3.62 -6.91
N ASN A 78 -6.95 4.49 -7.07
CA ASN A 78 -6.49 4.88 -8.41
C ASN A 78 -5.89 3.71 -9.19
N ALA A 79 -5.10 2.87 -8.53
CA ALA A 79 -4.45 1.73 -9.17
C ALA A 79 -5.48 0.68 -9.59
N PHE A 80 -6.46 0.38 -8.73
CA PHE A 80 -7.56 -0.53 -9.06
C PHE A 80 -8.46 0.01 -10.18
N SER A 81 -8.83 1.29 -10.12
CA SER A 81 -9.65 1.90 -11.17
C SER A 81 -8.97 1.84 -12.54
N MET A 82 -7.65 2.08 -12.60
CA MET A 82 -6.87 1.96 -13.83
C MET A 82 -6.78 0.50 -14.30
N ILE A 83 -6.40 -0.42 -13.42
CA ILE A 83 -6.16 -1.81 -13.83
C ILE A 83 -7.46 -2.51 -14.24
N GLN A 84 -8.59 -2.22 -13.58
CA GLN A 84 -9.91 -2.73 -13.99
C GLN A 84 -10.30 -2.27 -15.40
N ARG A 85 -10.13 -0.97 -15.71
CA ARG A 85 -10.35 -0.44 -17.07
C ARG A 85 -9.39 -1.07 -18.09
N CYS A 86 -8.12 -1.20 -17.72
CA CYS A 86 -7.11 -1.81 -18.58
C CYS A 86 -7.47 -3.26 -18.92
N TYR A 87 -7.85 -4.08 -17.95
CA TYR A 87 -8.26 -5.46 -18.18
C TYR A 87 -9.59 -5.58 -18.93
N ALA A 88 -10.50 -4.62 -18.78
CA ALA A 88 -11.74 -4.59 -19.55
C ALA A 88 -11.51 -4.31 -21.04
N GLU A 89 -10.47 -3.55 -21.38
CA GLU A 89 -10.07 -3.27 -22.76
C GLU A 89 -9.10 -4.30 -23.34
N TRP A 90 -8.29 -4.93 -22.48
CA TRP A 90 -7.28 -5.86 -22.92
C TRP A 90 -7.89 -7.11 -23.57
N ASN A 91 -7.43 -7.41 -24.78
CA ASN A 91 -7.92 -8.55 -25.57
C ASN A 91 -6.79 -9.57 -25.81
N PRO A 92 -6.35 -10.31 -24.76
CA PRO A 92 -5.36 -11.36 -24.92
C PRO A 92 -5.94 -12.59 -25.66
N PRO A 93 -5.12 -13.57 -26.06
CA PRO A 93 -5.59 -14.84 -26.63
C PRO A 93 -6.69 -15.52 -25.80
N GLN A 94 -7.57 -16.29 -26.44
CA GLN A 94 -8.74 -16.87 -25.77
C GLN A 94 -8.39 -17.82 -24.62
N ASP A 95 -7.26 -18.52 -24.73
CA ASP A 95 -6.72 -19.48 -23.78
C ASP A 95 -5.80 -18.85 -22.71
N TYR A 96 -5.70 -17.51 -22.70
CA TYR A 96 -4.93 -16.79 -21.69
C TYR A 96 -5.54 -17.00 -20.29
N ARG A 97 -4.69 -17.21 -19.27
CA ARG A 97 -5.14 -17.63 -17.93
C ARG A 97 -5.61 -16.51 -17.01
N LEU A 98 -5.17 -15.28 -17.24
CA LEU A 98 -5.47 -14.11 -16.42
C LEU A 98 -6.14 -13.05 -17.31
N ARG A 99 -7.36 -13.30 -17.79
CA ARG A 99 -8.06 -12.45 -18.76
C ARG A 99 -8.78 -11.29 -18.10
N THR A 100 -9.24 -11.48 -16.87
CA THR A 100 -9.90 -10.44 -16.09
C THR A 100 -9.05 -9.99 -14.90
N TRP A 101 -9.34 -8.80 -14.38
CA TRP A 101 -8.62 -8.27 -13.23
C TRP A 101 -8.84 -9.12 -11.98
N ASP A 102 -10.02 -9.71 -11.80
CA ASP A 102 -10.37 -10.53 -10.63
C ASP A 102 -9.83 -11.96 -10.74
N GLU A 103 -9.45 -12.43 -11.93
CA GLU A 103 -8.58 -13.61 -12.11
C GLU A 103 -7.13 -13.29 -11.72
N ALA A 104 -6.65 -12.10 -12.13
CA ALA A 104 -5.29 -11.65 -11.94
C ALA A 104 -4.94 -11.26 -10.48
N PHE A 105 -5.93 -10.78 -9.72
CA PHE A 105 -5.79 -10.32 -8.33
C PHE A 105 -6.74 -11.08 -7.39
N LYS A 106 -6.20 -11.78 -6.40
CA LYS A 106 -7.02 -12.51 -5.40
C LYS A 106 -6.93 -11.89 -4.01
N LYS A 107 -8.06 -11.80 -3.32
CA LYS A 107 -8.15 -11.29 -1.94
C LYS A 107 -7.16 -12.02 -1.01
N CYS A 108 -6.45 -11.26 -0.18
CA CYS A 108 -5.55 -11.75 0.86
C CYS A 108 -5.79 -10.95 2.14
N ASN A 109 -6.32 -11.60 3.17
CA ASN A 109 -6.73 -10.98 4.43
C ASN A 109 -5.89 -11.37 5.63
N ASP A 110 -5.00 -12.34 5.44
CA ASP A 110 -4.14 -12.88 6.48
C ASP A 110 -2.74 -12.30 6.33
N ILE A 111 -2.32 -11.57 7.36
CA ILE A 111 -0.98 -11.01 7.50
C ILE A 111 -0.34 -11.68 8.70
N VAL A 112 0.89 -12.18 8.54
CA VAL A 112 1.66 -12.73 9.66
C VAL A 112 2.88 -11.86 9.87
N LEU A 113 2.94 -11.21 11.02
CA LEU A 113 4.15 -10.52 11.48
C LEU A 113 4.94 -11.45 12.39
N PHE A 114 6.24 -11.21 12.55
CA PHE A 114 7.10 -12.04 13.41
C PHE A 114 7.79 -11.20 14.47
N GLU A 115 7.61 -11.56 15.73
CA GLU A 115 8.34 -10.98 16.85
C GLU A 115 9.55 -11.86 17.19
N ARG A 116 10.72 -11.26 17.41
CA ARG A 116 11.87 -12.01 17.92
C ARG A 116 11.98 -11.79 19.43
N ARG A 117 11.79 -12.83 20.24
CA ARG A 117 11.95 -12.77 21.71
C ARG A 117 12.81 -13.93 22.20
N ARG A 118 13.79 -13.65 23.07
CA ARG A 118 14.67 -14.66 23.69
C ARG A 118 15.18 -15.72 22.69
N HIS A 119 15.58 -15.25 21.49
CA HIS A 119 16.05 -16.03 20.34
C HIS A 119 15.00 -16.84 19.55
N GLU A 120 13.73 -16.78 19.94
CA GLU A 120 12.62 -17.43 19.22
C GLU A 120 11.84 -16.45 18.35
N TRP A 121 11.29 -16.97 17.25
CA TRP A 121 10.38 -16.24 16.37
C TRP A 121 8.93 -16.59 16.71
N ILE A 122 8.18 -15.60 17.18
CA ILE A 122 6.78 -15.74 17.59
C ILE A 122 5.91 -15.14 16.48
N PRO A 123 5.03 -15.93 15.83
CA PRO A 123 4.13 -15.42 14.80
C PRO A 123 2.98 -14.59 15.41
N TRP A 124 2.65 -13.52 14.72
CA TRP A 124 1.54 -12.62 15.01
C TRP A 124 0.55 -12.67 13.83
N PRO A 125 -0.39 -13.64 13.82
CA PRO A 125 -1.40 -13.70 12.79
C PRO A 125 -2.43 -12.58 12.99
N LEU A 126 -2.59 -11.75 11.98
CA LEU A 126 -3.61 -10.70 11.85
C LEU A 126 -4.54 -11.14 10.71
N SER A 127 -5.80 -11.41 11.04
CA SER A 127 -6.84 -11.71 10.06
C SER A 127 -7.79 -10.52 10.03
N LEU A 128 -7.76 -9.76 8.94
CA LEU A 128 -8.58 -8.57 8.77
C LEU A 128 -9.86 -8.95 8.03
N ALA A 129 -11.01 -8.52 8.54
CA ALA A 129 -12.29 -8.90 7.96
C ALA A 129 -12.40 -8.37 6.52
N PRO A 130 -12.73 -9.19 5.50
CA PRO A 130 -13.06 -8.67 4.19
C PRO A 130 -14.31 -7.79 4.25
N ASP A 131 -14.50 -6.98 3.22
CA ASP A 131 -15.80 -6.40 2.93
C ASP A 131 -16.29 -6.81 1.52
N GLU A 132 -17.53 -6.46 1.23
CA GLU A 132 -18.19 -6.72 -0.07
C GLU A 132 -17.97 -5.60 -1.08
N GLN A 133 -17.10 -4.62 -0.78
CA GLN A 133 -16.83 -3.52 -1.70
C GLN A 133 -15.81 -3.93 -2.75
N ASP A 134 -16.05 -3.53 -3.99
CA ASP A 134 -15.02 -3.59 -5.02
C ASP A 134 -13.99 -2.48 -4.80
N PRO A 135 -12.69 -2.80 -4.90
CA PRO A 135 -11.65 -1.80 -4.86
C PRO A 135 -11.71 -0.95 -6.14
N GLY A 136 -11.13 0.26 -6.09
CA GLY A 136 -11.13 1.19 -7.23
C GLY A 136 -11.98 2.43 -7.02
N SER A 137 -12.96 2.39 -6.10
CA SER A 137 -13.76 3.57 -5.77
C SER A 137 -12.97 4.56 -4.90
N ARG A 138 -13.12 5.86 -5.17
CA ARG A 138 -12.47 6.95 -4.43
C ARG A 138 -13.24 7.43 -3.20
N ALA A 139 -14.28 6.70 -2.77
CA ALA A 139 -15.01 7.06 -1.56
C ALA A 139 -14.05 7.03 -0.36
N GLU A 140 -13.74 8.21 0.17
CA GLU A 140 -12.91 8.40 1.35
C GLU A 140 -13.75 8.23 2.62
N VAL A 141 -13.09 7.78 3.68
CA VAL A 141 -13.73 7.70 5.00
C VAL A 141 -13.55 9.05 5.69
N PRO A 142 -14.64 9.76 6.07
CA PRO A 142 -14.50 11.05 6.75
C PRO A 142 -13.79 10.89 8.10
N PRO A 143 -13.20 11.95 8.67
CA PRO A 143 -12.49 11.91 9.97
C PRO A 143 -13.23 11.16 11.08
N TRP A 144 -14.53 11.41 11.23
CA TRP A 144 -15.37 10.71 12.21
C TRP A 144 -15.59 9.23 11.89
N GLY A 145 -15.57 8.86 10.61
CA GLY A 145 -15.59 7.47 10.16
C GLY A 145 -14.29 6.73 10.46
N VAL A 146 -13.14 7.39 10.33
CA VAL A 146 -11.84 6.85 10.75
C VAL A 146 -11.83 6.58 12.25
N LEU A 147 -12.26 7.56 13.05
CA LEU A 147 -12.39 7.40 14.50
C LEU A 147 -13.31 6.23 14.89
N HIS A 148 -14.47 6.11 14.23
CA HIS A 148 -15.38 4.99 14.43
C HIS A 148 -14.71 3.63 14.16
N ARG A 149 -14.01 3.48 13.02
CA ARG A 149 -13.34 2.22 12.63
C ARG A 149 -12.19 1.86 13.58
N LEU A 150 -11.41 2.84 14.02
CA LEU A 150 -10.32 2.62 14.98
C LEU A 150 -10.86 2.18 16.35
N ILE A 151 -11.94 2.79 16.86
CA ILE A 151 -12.57 2.35 18.12
C ILE A 151 -13.17 0.94 17.98
N ASP A 152 -13.79 0.64 16.84
CA ASP A 152 -14.33 -0.69 16.53
C ASP A 152 -13.24 -1.78 16.51
N PHE A 153 -12.07 -1.45 15.96
CA PHE A 153 -10.89 -2.33 15.99
C PHE A 153 -10.45 -2.64 17.43
N VAL A 154 -10.34 -1.61 18.30
CA VAL A 154 -9.97 -1.79 19.71
C VAL A 154 -10.98 -2.69 20.44
N LEU A 155 -12.29 -2.49 20.21
CA LEU A 155 -13.35 -3.31 20.78
C LEU A 155 -13.28 -4.78 20.32
N THR A 156 -12.96 -5.00 19.04
CA THR A 156 -12.81 -6.34 18.45
C THR A 156 -11.66 -7.10 19.09
N GLU A 157 -10.50 -6.46 19.20
CA GLU A 157 -9.32 -7.04 19.85
C GLU A 157 -9.55 -7.30 21.35
N ALA A 158 -10.25 -6.40 22.05
CA ALA A 158 -10.62 -6.60 23.45
C ALA A 158 -11.51 -7.85 23.61
N GLY A 159 -12.50 -8.01 22.73
CA GLY A 159 -13.36 -9.20 22.69
C GLY A 159 -12.59 -10.51 22.46
N LEU A 160 -11.54 -10.49 21.63
CA LEU A 160 -10.67 -11.65 21.39
C LEU A 160 -9.91 -12.06 22.65
N VAL A 161 -9.38 -11.09 23.41
CA VAL A 161 -8.69 -11.38 24.68
C VAL A 161 -9.64 -11.91 25.73
N HIS A 162 -10.83 -11.32 25.88
CA HIS A 162 -11.81 -11.82 26.84
C HIS A 162 -12.17 -13.28 26.57
N ARG A 163 -12.39 -13.67 25.30
CA ARG A 163 -12.63 -15.06 24.91
C ARG A 163 -11.42 -15.95 25.23
N ALA A 164 -10.21 -15.48 24.90
CA ALA A 164 -8.98 -16.21 25.16
C ALA A 164 -8.66 -16.35 26.66
N SER A 165 -9.19 -15.48 27.52
CA SER A 165 -8.95 -15.50 28.96
C SER A 165 -10.05 -16.17 29.79
N GLY A 166 -11.20 -16.55 29.19
CA GLY A 166 -12.36 -17.09 29.94
C GLY A 166 -13.58 -17.62 29.18
N GLY A 167 -13.55 -17.78 27.85
CA GLY A 167 -14.64 -18.48 27.13
C GLY A 167 -14.48 -20.01 27.17
N PRO A 168 -15.54 -20.81 26.91
CA PRO A 168 -15.41 -22.27 26.83
C PRO A 168 -14.39 -22.64 25.73
N ALA A 169 -13.32 -23.32 26.13
CA ALA A 169 -12.23 -23.70 25.24
C ALA A 169 -12.62 -24.86 24.30
N PRO A 170 -12.13 -24.91 23.04
CA PRO A 170 -12.04 -26.17 22.32
C PRO A 170 -11.04 -27.11 23.03
N ALA A 171 -11.38 -28.40 23.07
CA ALA A 171 -10.91 -29.39 24.04
C ALA A 171 -9.43 -29.85 23.95
N SER A 172 -8.50 -29.06 23.41
CA SER A 172 -7.09 -29.48 23.33
C SER A 172 -6.11 -28.31 23.25
N GLY A 173 -5.61 -27.89 24.41
CA GLY A 173 -4.48 -26.95 24.53
C GLY A 173 -4.22 -26.54 25.99
N PRO A 174 -2.99 -26.14 26.36
CA PRO A 174 -2.69 -25.68 27.72
C PRO A 174 -3.53 -24.44 28.06
N ALA A 175 -4.03 -24.39 29.30
CA ALA A 175 -4.95 -23.36 29.75
C ALA A 175 -4.33 -21.95 29.64
N PRO A 176 -5.08 -20.96 29.13
CA PRO A 176 -4.61 -19.57 29.07
C PRO A 176 -4.44 -19.00 30.49
N ALA A 177 -3.41 -18.17 30.67
CA ALA A 177 -3.14 -17.47 31.93
C ALA A 177 -4.40 -16.71 32.38
N GLN A 178 -4.90 -17.05 33.57
CA GLN A 178 -6.11 -16.48 34.15
C GLN A 178 -5.83 -15.04 34.62
N LEU A 179 -6.57 -14.07 34.08
CA LEU A 179 -6.69 -12.71 34.61
C LEU A 179 -7.35 -12.76 36.01
N ASN A 180 -7.00 -11.87 36.94
CA ASN A 180 -7.52 -11.90 38.31
C ASN A 180 -8.97 -11.34 38.35
N TYR A 181 -9.96 -12.22 38.47
CA TYR A 181 -11.31 -12.05 37.89
C TYR A 181 -12.29 -11.03 38.51
N GLY A 182 -12.01 -10.41 39.67
CA GLY A 182 -13.01 -9.60 40.39
C GLY A 182 -13.04 -8.12 40.01
N VAL A 183 -11.98 -7.40 40.38
CA VAL A 183 -11.83 -5.95 40.16
C VAL A 183 -11.55 -5.65 38.69
N ASP A 184 -10.84 -6.56 38.02
CA ASP A 184 -10.42 -6.40 36.62
C ASP A 184 -11.60 -6.50 35.65
N ARG A 185 -12.65 -7.26 36.00
CA ARG A 185 -13.84 -7.41 35.16
C ARG A 185 -14.72 -6.16 35.16
N LEU A 186 -14.92 -5.52 36.32
CA LEU A 186 -15.74 -4.30 36.39
C LEU A 186 -15.07 -3.14 35.63
N ALA A 187 -13.77 -2.95 35.82
CA ALA A 187 -12.99 -1.93 35.10
C ALA A 187 -13.02 -2.17 33.58
N TYR A 188 -12.85 -3.43 33.16
CA TYR A 188 -12.92 -3.82 31.76
C TYR A 188 -14.31 -3.60 31.14
N GLU A 189 -15.40 -3.98 31.83
CA GLU A 189 -16.76 -3.77 31.33
C GLU A 189 -17.14 -2.29 31.28
N ALA A 190 -16.72 -1.48 32.28
CA ALA A 190 -16.91 -0.04 32.26
C ALA A 190 -16.16 0.62 31.08
N PHE A 191 -14.93 0.19 30.81
CA PHE A 191 -14.16 0.65 29.66
C PHE A 191 -14.86 0.30 28.33
N LYS A 192 -15.27 -0.96 28.17
CA LYS A 192 -16.02 -1.40 26.99
C LYS A 192 -17.27 -0.56 26.77
N ALA A 193 -18.05 -0.30 27.82
CA ALA A 193 -19.26 0.53 27.72
C ALA A 193 -18.93 1.95 27.24
N GLY A 194 -17.85 2.55 27.77
CA GLY A 194 -17.37 3.86 27.32
C GLY A 194 -16.93 3.87 25.86
N LEU A 195 -16.21 2.85 25.40
CA LEU A 195 -15.81 2.73 23.99
C LEU A 195 -17.02 2.51 23.07
N TRP A 196 -18.01 1.74 23.50
CA TRP A 196 -19.26 1.57 22.76
C TRP A 196 -19.99 2.90 22.59
N ALA A 197 -20.07 3.72 23.63
CA ALA A 197 -20.65 5.06 23.56
C ALA A 197 -19.85 6.00 22.64
N ALA A 198 -18.52 5.96 22.73
CA ALA A 198 -17.63 6.74 21.86
C ALA A 198 -17.79 6.33 20.39
N ARG A 199 -17.83 5.02 20.11
CA ARG A 199 -18.09 4.45 18.79
C ARG A 199 -19.45 4.89 18.25
N ALA A 200 -20.51 4.78 19.05
CA ALA A 200 -21.86 5.20 18.64
C ALA A 200 -21.90 6.69 18.25
N THR A 201 -21.25 7.54 19.05
CA THR A 201 -21.13 8.99 18.80
C THR A 201 -20.36 9.27 17.52
N ALA A 202 -19.19 8.67 17.34
CA ALA A 202 -18.40 8.81 16.13
C ALA A 202 -19.16 8.33 14.88
N GLY A 203 -19.87 7.20 14.98
CA GLY A 203 -20.69 6.67 13.90
C GLY A 203 -21.89 7.57 13.54
N ALA A 204 -22.55 8.15 14.53
CA ALA A 204 -23.63 9.12 14.30
C ALA A 204 -23.11 10.37 13.58
N ARG A 205 -21.97 10.92 14.05
CA ARG A 205 -21.28 12.06 13.41
C ARG A 205 -20.85 11.75 11.98
N ALA A 206 -20.29 10.57 11.73
CA ALA A 206 -19.85 10.14 10.40
C ALA A 206 -20.98 10.09 9.36
N ARG A 207 -22.22 9.81 9.80
CA ARG A 207 -23.43 9.80 8.95
C ARG A 207 -24.13 11.16 8.86
N SER A 208 -23.72 12.14 9.65
CA SER A 208 -24.34 13.46 9.68
C SER A 208 -23.72 14.41 8.62
N PRO A 209 -24.38 15.55 8.31
CA PRO A 209 -23.76 16.63 7.53
C PRO A 209 -22.48 17.17 8.18
N ALA A 210 -22.33 16.99 9.50
CA ALA A 210 -21.18 17.44 10.29
C ALA A 210 -19.97 16.48 10.21
N ARG A 211 -19.98 15.48 9.32
CA ARG A 211 -18.92 14.45 9.20
C ARG A 211 -17.49 14.96 8.92
N HIS A 212 -17.34 16.18 8.43
CA HIS A 212 -16.03 16.85 8.25
C HIS A 212 -15.78 17.95 9.30
N THR A 213 -16.77 18.23 10.15
CA THR A 213 -16.65 19.31 11.14
C THR A 213 -15.67 18.92 12.23
N ARG A 214 -14.96 19.95 12.69
CA ARG A 214 -14.03 19.86 13.80
C ARG A 214 -14.79 19.64 15.11
N PRO A 215 -14.39 18.67 15.96
CA PRO A 215 -14.94 18.54 17.29
C PRO A 215 -14.54 19.73 18.15
N ALA A 216 -15.45 20.17 19.01
CA ALA A 216 -15.04 20.94 20.17
C ALA A 216 -14.24 20.05 21.13
N THR A 217 -13.29 20.63 21.89
CA THR A 217 -12.39 19.87 22.77
C THR A 217 -13.15 18.94 23.74
N TRP A 218 -14.29 19.40 24.25
CA TRP A 218 -15.13 18.62 25.17
C TRP A 218 -15.74 17.35 24.54
N GLU A 219 -15.82 17.27 23.20
CA GLU A 219 -16.38 16.11 22.49
C GLU A 219 -15.38 14.94 22.44
N VAL A 220 -14.08 15.24 22.37
CA VAL A 220 -13.01 14.25 22.21
C VAL A 220 -12.26 13.97 23.50
N MET A 221 -12.25 14.93 24.44
CA MET A 221 -11.59 14.79 25.73
C MET A 221 -12.05 13.56 26.55
N PRO A 222 -13.35 13.21 26.61
CA PRO A 222 -13.78 11.99 27.31
C PRO A 222 -13.21 10.72 26.67
N VAL A 223 -13.15 10.67 25.34
CA VAL A 223 -12.60 9.52 24.59
C VAL A 223 -11.10 9.40 24.84
N GLN A 224 -10.37 10.51 24.80
CA GLN A 224 -8.94 10.54 25.13
C GLN A 224 -8.68 10.04 26.55
N ARG A 225 -9.41 10.59 27.55
CA ARG A 225 -9.26 10.19 28.95
C ARG A 225 -9.60 8.72 29.18
N LEU A 226 -10.65 8.23 28.53
CA LEU A 226 -11.06 6.83 28.61
C LEU A 226 -9.98 5.90 28.04
N LEU A 227 -9.47 6.20 26.85
CA LEU A 227 -8.44 5.40 26.17
C LEU A 227 -7.12 5.41 26.95
N SER A 228 -6.61 6.59 27.30
CA SER A 228 -5.38 6.72 28.09
C SER A 228 -5.53 6.07 29.46
N GLY A 229 -6.63 6.33 30.16
CA GLY A 229 -6.88 5.77 31.49
C GLY A 229 -6.96 4.24 31.48
N PHE A 230 -7.62 3.65 30.49
CA PHE A 230 -7.68 2.20 30.35
C PHE A 230 -6.35 1.59 29.93
N ARG A 231 -5.64 2.20 28.98
CA ARG A 231 -4.27 1.79 28.63
C ARG A 231 -3.40 1.75 29.88
N ASP A 232 -3.36 2.85 30.64
CA ASP A 232 -2.53 2.96 31.83
C ASP A 232 -2.97 1.97 32.91
N TRP A 233 -4.26 1.72 33.07
CA TRP A 233 -4.77 0.69 33.96
C TRP A 233 -4.35 -0.72 33.52
N PHE A 234 -4.50 -1.04 32.22
CA PHE A 234 -4.16 -2.34 31.63
C PHE A 234 -2.66 -2.63 31.77
N PHE A 235 -1.81 -1.66 31.46
CA PHE A 235 -0.36 -1.83 31.61
C PHE A 235 0.06 -2.00 33.08
N ARG A 236 -0.62 -1.34 34.02
CA ARG A 236 -0.30 -1.45 35.45
C ARG A 236 -0.79 -2.74 36.10
N HIS A 237 -1.95 -3.26 35.69
CA HIS A 237 -2.64 -4.35 36.42
C HIS A 237 -2.73 -5.66 35.64
N VAL A 238 -2.58 -5.64 34.32
CA VAL A 238 -2.79 -6.81 33.44
C VAL A 238 -1.53 -7.21 32.69
N PHE A 239 -0.80 -6.25 32.14
CA PHE A 239 0.35 -6.55 31.28
C PHE A 239 1.59 -6.94 32.10
N ASP A 240 2.11 -8.14 31.84
CA ASP A 240 3.44 -8.58 32.27
C ASP A 240 4.22 -9.00 31.02
N ASP A 241 5.26 -8.25 30.68
CA ASP A 241 6.07 -8.53 29.48
C ASP A 241 6.80 -9.88 29.61
N ASP A 242 7.37 -10.18 30.76
CA ASP A 242 8.25 -11.33 30.94
C ASP A 242 7.50 -12.65 31.12
N ARG A 243 6.29 -12.62 31.69
CA ARG A 243 5.50 -13.80 32.03
C ARG A 243 4.16 -13.89 31.31
N GLY A 244 3.78 -12.88 30.53
CA GLY A 244 2.53 -12.83 29.81
C GLY A 244 2.45 -13.82 28.65
N HIS A 245 1.27 -14.44 28.47
CA HIS A 245 0.97 -15.25 27.30
C HIS A 245 1.09 -14.40 26.01
N PRO A 246 1.69 -14.90 24.90
CA PRO A 246 1.94 -14.10 23.68
C PRO A 246 0.70 -13.36 23.14
N ARG A 247 -0.48 -13.97 23.24
CA ARG A 247 -1.76 -13.32 22.87
C ARG A 247 -2.11 -12.09 23.71
N VAL A 248 -1.85 -12.13 25.02
CA VAL A 248 -2.10 -11.01 25.94
C VAL A 248 -1.11 -9.89 25.66
N ARG A 249 0.17 -10.23 25.43
CA ARG A 249 1.18 -9.25 24.99
C ARG A 249 0.78 -8.59 23.69
N ARG A 250 0.42 -9.36 22.65
CA ARG A 250 -0.02 -8.81 21.36
C ARG A 250 -1.17 -7.81 21.57
N PHE A 251 -2.17 -8.17 22.36
CA PHE A 251 -3.27 -7.26 22.66
C PHE A 251 -2.82 -6.00 23.39
N ALA A 252 -1.96 -6.12 24.41
CA ALA A 252 -1.41 -4.99 25.14
C ALA A 252 -0.76 -3.98 24.19
N LEU A 253 0.07 -4.48 23.27
CA LEU A 253 0.80 -3.66 22.30
C LEU A 253 -0.14 -3.03 21.26
N MET A 254 -1.15 -3.76 20.78
CA MET A 254 -2.16 -3.22 19.86
C MET A 254 -3.06 -2.18 20.55
N LEU A 255 -3.42 -2.41 21.81
CA LEU A 255 -4.20 -1.48 22.62
C LEU A 255 -3.44 -0.18 22.86
N ASP A 256 -2.17 -0.27 23.28
CA ASP A 256 -1.33 0.91 23.46
C ASP A 256 -1.10 1.65 22.15
N LEU A 257 -0.81 0.94 21.06
CA LEU A 257 -0.66 1.54 19.75
C LEU A 257 -1.92 2.30 19.34
N ALA A 258 -3.08 1.65 19.41
CA ALA A 258 -4.35 2.27 19.02
C ALA A 258 -4.72 3.44 19.94
N ALA A 259 -4.56 3.30 21.25
CA ALA A 259 -4.81 4.37 22.21
C ALA A 259 -3.90 5.57 21.95
N THR A 260 -2.59 5.34 21.78
CA THR A 260 -1.60 6.39 21.54
C THR A 260 -1.80 7.08 20.19
N VAL A 261 -2.08 6.31 19.12
CA VAL A 261 -2.42 6.89 17.80
C VAL A 261 -3.69 7.73 17.91
N LEU A 262 -4.75 7.22 18.52
CA LEU A 262 -6.01 7.96 18.65
C LEU A 262 -5.85 9.22 19.49
N THR A 263 -5.25 9.13 20.67
CA THR A 263 -5.09 10.28 21.57
C THR A 263 -4.14 11.31 20.99
N GLY A 264 -3.04 10.86 20.38
CA GLY A 264 -2.05 11.71 19.75
C GLY A 264 -2.58 12.42 18.51
N MET A 265 -3.35 11.74 17.65
CA MET A 265 -3.99 12.37 16.49
C MET A 265 -5.03 13.40 16.90
N LEU A 266 -5.75 13.18 18.00
CA LEU A 266 -6.68 14.15 18.56
C LEU A 266 -5.95 15.34 19.18
N ALA A 267 -4.83 15.11 19.87
CA ALA A 267 -4.01 16.15 20.49
C ALA A 267 -3.32 17.05 19.44
N ASP A 268 -2.70 16.44 18.43
CA ASP A 268 -2.03 17.13 17.32
C ASP A 268 -2.99 17.52 16.19
N ARG A 269 -4.30 17.27 16.35
CA ARG A 269 -5.40 17.62 15.41
C ARG A 269 -5.23 17.07 13.98
N VAL A 270 -4.52 15.96 13.84
CA VAL A 270 -4.08 15.37 12.56
C VAL A 270 -5.24 15.08 11.59
N LEU A 271 -6.37 14.59 12.11
CA LEU A 271 -7.53 14.25 11.28
C LEU A 271 -8.21 15.45 10.61
N TRP A 272 -7.96 16.68 11.10
CA TRP A 272 -8.57 17.90 10.58
C TRP A 272 -7.57 18.84 9.93
N ASP A 273 -6.38 18.97 10.52
CA ASP A 273 -5.33 19.86 10.00
C ASP A 273 -4.47 19.15 8.93
N GLY A 274 -4.65 17.83 8.78
CA GLY A 274 -3.94 16.99 7.84
C GLY A 274 -2.67 16.37 8.42
N PHE A 275 -2.19 15.34 7.73
CA PHE A 275 -1.00 14.58 8.15
C PHE A 275 0.32 15.30 7.91
N GLY A 276 0.34 16.31 7.02
CA GLY A 276 1.57 16.95 6.55
C GLY A 276 2.40 17.61 7.65
N GLY A 277 1.74 18.18 8.67
CA GLY A 277 2.42 18.87 9.78
C GLY A 277 3.25 17.96 10.69
N LEU A 278 3.17 16.64 10.51
CA LEU A 278 3.94 15.65 11.27
C LEU A 278 5.08 15.02 10.44
N ASN A 279 5.35 15.51 9.22
CA ASN A 279 6.32 14.85 8.35
C ASN A 279 7.79 15.10 8.74
N ASP A 280 8.05 16.15 9.53
CA ASP A 280 9.40 16.47 10.03
C ASP A 280 9.79 15.65 11.28
N GLU A 281 8.89 14.80 11.78
CA GLU A 281 9.11 13.94 12.95
C GLU A 281 9.09 12.46 12.51
N ASP A 282 10.00 11.64 13.05
CA ASP A 282 9.97 10.19 12.86
C ASP A 282 8.81 9.55 13.64
N LEU A 283 8.16 8.51 13.09
CA LEU A 283 7.03 7.83 13.70
C LEU A 283 7.33 7.34 15.13
N LYS A 284 8.51 6.76 15.40
CA LYS A 284 8.84 6.27 16.76
C LYS A 284 9.03 7.43 17.73
N ALA A 285 9.55 8.57 17.27
CA ALA A 285 9.63 9.78 18.08
C ALA A 285 8.23 10.31 18.43
N TRP A 286 7.35 10.39 17.43
CA TRP A 286 5.96 10.81 17.61
C TRP A 286 5.20 9.91 18.60
N LEU A 287 5.31 8.58 18.45
CA LEU A 287 4.69 7.62 19.36
C LEU A 287 5.19 7.78 20.80
N ARG A 288 6.51 7.97 20.98
CA ARG A 288 7.11 8.20 22.30
C ARG A 288 6.59 9.50 22.94
N ARG A 289 6.50 10.58 22.15
CA ARG A 289 5.99 11.88 22.60
C ARG A 289 4.55 11.79 23.09
N HIS A 290 3.73 10.93 22.49
CA HIS A 290 2.34 10.66 22.89
C HIS A 290 2.19 9.53 23.92
N GLY A 291 3.32 9.05 24.47
CA GLY A 291 3.33 8.14 25.61
C GLY A 291 3.11 6.67 25.27
N ALA A 292 3.42 6.23 24.06
CA ALA A 292 3.50 4.80 23.76
C ALA A 292 4.60 4.14 24.59
N ASP A 293 4.35 2.91 25.04
CA ASP A 293 5.32 2.09 25.72
C ASP A 293 6.46 1.69 24.76
N ARG A 294 7.65 1.47 25.33
CA ARG A 294 8.83 1.04 24.56
C ARG A 294 8.56 -0.26 23.80
N ALA A 295 7.89 -1.23 24.41
CA ALA A 295 7.56 -2.50 23.77
C ALA A 295 6.64 -2.31 22.55
N THR A 296 5.79 -1.29 22.56
CA THR A 296 4.91 -0.93 21.43
C THR A 296 5.69 -0.29 20.30
N ILE A 297 6.61 0.63 20.63
CA ILE A 297 7.49 1.30 19.66
C ILE A 297 8.42 0.29 18.97
N GLU A 298 8.87 -0.73 19.69
CA GLU A 298 9.72 -1.82 19.19
C GLU A 298 8.91 -3.01 18.63
N SER A 299 7.57 -2.90 18.58
CA SER A 299 6.69 -4.00 18.17
C SER A 299 6.84 -4.39 16.69
N PRO A 300 6.46 -5.64 16.32
CA PRO A 300 6.48 -6.08 14.93
C PRO A 300 5.63 -5.22 13.99
N VAL A 301 4.54 -4.62 14.48
CA VAL A 301 3.65 -3.76 13.68
C VAL A 301 4.35 -2.48 13.27
N ILE A 302 5.02 -1.81 14.22
CA ILE A 302 5.79 -0.61 13.92
C ILE A 302 6.95 -0.96 13.00
N ARG A 303 7.71 -2.02 13.30
CA ARG A 303 8.82 -2.46 12.44
C ARG A 303 8.34 -2.76 11.01
N ALA A 304 7.18 -3.41 10.85
CA ALA A 304 6.61 -3.72 9.55
C ALA A 304 6.34 -2.47 8.70
N LEU A 305 5.95 -1.34 9.30
CA LEU A 305 5.77 -0.08 8.56
C LEU A 305 7.09 0.44 7.98
N TYR A 306 8.19 0.35 8.73
CA TYR A 306 9.52 0.74 8.23
C TYR A 306 10.03 -0.22 7.16
N ASP A 307 9.87 -1.52 7.38
CA ASP A 307 10.28 -2.58 6.43
C ASP A 307 9.51 -2.49 5.11
N LEU A 308 8.21 -2.15 5.17
CA LEU A 308 7.32 -2.07 3.99
C LEU A 308 7.79 -1.05 2.95
N VAL A 309 8.40 0.05 3.39
CA VAL A 309 8.82 1.16 2.51
C VAL A 309 10.32 1.41 2.52
N PHE A 310 11.10 0.50 3.10
CA PHE A 310 12.56 0.62 3.23
C PHE A 310 13.01 1.94 3.89
N ALA A 311 12.28 2.38 4.92
CA ALA A 311 12.49 3.68 5.59
C ALA A 311 13.68 3.65 6.56
N TYR A 312 14.87 3.41 6.02
CA TYR A 312 16.13 3.27 6.75
C TYR A 312 17.20 4.10 6.04
N ARG A 313 17.87 4.99 6.78
CA ARG A 313 18.93 5.85 6.20
C ARG A 313 20.04 4.97 5.65
N GLU A 314 20.35 5.15 4.37
CA GLU A 314 21.39 4.36 3.66
C GLU A 314 21.15 2.84 3.74
N GLY A 315 19.92 2.39 3.98
CA GLY A 315 19.58 0.98 4.16
C GLY A 315 19.94 0.39 5.52
N ASP A 316 20.42 1.19 6.48
CA ASP A 316 20.81 0.73 7.81
C ASP A 316 19.59 0.60 8.75
N LYS A 317 19.26 -0.64 9.13
CA LYS A 317 18.15 -0.94 10.06
C LYS A 317 18.31 -0.34 11.46
N GLY A 318 19.53 0.03 11.86
CA GLY A 318 19.81 0.79 13.09
C GLY A 318 19.41 2.27 13.01
N ARG A 319 19.14 2.78 11.81
CA ARG A 319 18.82 4.19 11.52
C ARG A 319 17.45 4.33 10.85
N PRO A 320 16.35 3.95 11.54
CA PRO A 320 15.00 4.12 11.01
C PRO A 320 14.66 5.61 10.83
N ASP A 321 13.99 5.93 9.73
CA ASP A 321 13.59 7.31 9.41
C ASP A 321 12.31 7.31 8.56
N LEU A 322 11.15 7.40 9.23
CA LEU A 322 9.84 7.38 8.59
C LEU A 322 8.98 8.53 9.12
N ALA A 323 8.66 9.47 8.22
CA ALA A 323 7.77 10.60 8.51
C ALA A 323 6.46 10.15 9.20
N ALA A 324 6.23 10.63 10.42
CA ALA A 324 5.11 10.22 11.27
C ALA A 324 3.76 10.48 10.59
N GLY A 325 3.60 11.64 9.95
CA GLY A 325 2.40 11.98 9.18
C GLY A 325 2.06 10.93 8.11
N LYS A 326 3.05 10.56 7.28
CA LYS A 326 2.86 9.55 6.23
C LYS A 326 2.65 8.15 6.77
N ALA A 327 3.34 7.78 7.85
CA ALA A 327 3.13 6.49 8.50
C ALA A 327 1.71 6.35 9.07
N LEU A 328 1.23 7.37 9.80
CA LEU A 328 -0.12 7.39 10.36
C LEU A 328 -1.19 7.35 9.25
N GLN A 329 -0.96 8.10 8.16
CA GLN A 329 -1.83 8.03 6.98
C GLN A 329 -1.86 6.62 6.38
N ALA A 330 -0.70 5.97 6.22
CA ALA A 330 -0.63 4.61 5.70
C ALA A 330 -1.32 3.61 6.63
N LEU A 331 -1.11 3.70 7.94
CA LEU A 331 -1.74 2.86 8.95
C LEU A 331 -3.28 2.93 8.86
N ILE A 332 -3.83 4.15 8.82
CA ILE A 332 -5.28 4.35 8.69
C ILE A 332 -5.79 3.75 7.39
N ARG A 333 -5.09 3.96 6.27
CA ARG A 333 -5.55 3.43 4.98
C ARG A 333 -5.51 1.90 4.94
N ILE A 334 -4.48 1.29 5.51
CA ILE A 334 -4.32 -0.17 5.61
C ILE A 334 -5.42 -0.80 6.45
N PHE A 335 -5.79 -0.20 7.59
CA PHE A 335 -6.72 -0.83 8.54
C PHE A 335 -8.16 -0.32 8.44
N CYS A 336 -8.37 0.88 7.89
CA CYS A 336 -9.67 1.55 7.90
C CYS A 336 -10.20 1.90 6.52
N GLU A 337 -9.47 1.78 5.41
CA GLU A 337 -9.94 2.23 4.09
C GLU A 337 -9.78 1.21 2.96
N TYR A 338 -9.33 0.00 3.25
CA TYR A 338 -9.28 -1.06 2.24
C TYR A 338 -10.69 -1.47 1.80
N LYS A 339 -10.77 -1.98 0.56
CA LYS A 339 -11.99 -2.50 -0.06
C LYS A 339 -11.73 -3.91 -0.57
N GLY A 340 -12.66 -4.81 -0.30
CA GLY A 340 -12.66 -6.24 -0.55
C GLY A 340 -11.71 -7.01 0.36
N ALA A 341 -10.44 -6.61 0.40
CA ALA A 341 -9.40 -7.22 1.23
C ALA A 341 -8.28 -6.22 1.53
N VAL A 342 -7.54 -6.43 2.64
CA VAL A 342 -6.38 -5.58 2.98
C VAL A 342 -5.32 -5.62 1.88
N LEU A 343 -5.05 -6.81 1.34
CA LEU A 343 -4.10 -7.07 0.27
C LEU A 343 -4.78 -7.84 -0.86
N TRP A 344 -4.24 -7.67 -2.06
CA TRP A 344 -4.66 -8.38 -3.25
C TRP A 344 -3.42 -9.01 -3.89
N LYS A 345 -3.38 -10.35 -3.85
CA LYS A 345 -2.29 -11.16 -4.35
C LYS A 345 -2.37 -11.28 -5.87
N MET A 346 -1.35 -10.78 -6.55
CA MET A 346 -1.14 -10.99 -7.98
C MET A 346 -0.87 -12.48 -8.24
N GLN A 347 -1.51 -13.05 -9.28
CA GLN A 347 -1.37 -14.46 -9.63
C GLN A 347 -0.17 -14.76 -10.56
N ALA A 348 0.58 -13.72 -10.95
CA ALA A 348 1.89 -13.79 -11.59
C ALA A 348 2.80 -12.66 -11.07
N GLY A 349 3.98 -12.47 -11.65
CA GLY A 349 4.84 -11.32 -11.32
C GLY A 349 4.16 -9.99 -11.63
N MET A 350 4.60 -8.90 -11.01
CA MET A 350 3.99 -7.59 -11.21
C MET A 350 4.11 -7.11 -12.66
N GLY A 351 5.22 -7.40 -13.33
CA GLY A 351 5.39 -7.11 -14.75
C GLY A 351 4.34 -7.82 -15.60
N ASP A 352 4.10 -9.10 -15.33
CA ASP A 352 3.16 -9.94 -16.09
C ASP A 352 1.69 -9.58 -15.80
N THR A 353 1.40 -9.21 -14.56
CA THR A 353 0.05 -8.93 -14.05
C THR A 353 -0.39 -7.48 -14.28
N VAL A 354 0.55 -6.53 -14.31
CA VAL A 354 0.24 -5.10 -14.41
C VAL A 354 0.80 -4.49 -15.69
N PHE A 355 2.07 -4.73 -16.01
CA PHE A 355 2.72 -4.04 -17.12
C PHE A 355 2.45 -4.67 -18.47
N THR A 356 2.26 -5.99 -18.56
CA THR A 356 1.85 -6.66 -19.80
C THR A 356 0.49 -6.15 -20.32
N PRO A 357 -0.60 -6.17 -19.54
CA PRO A 357 -1.88 -5.65 -20.02
C PRO A 357 -1.79 -4.15 -20.36
N LEU A 358 -1.11 -3.36 -19.54
CA LEU A 358 -0.88 -1.94 -19.84
C LEU A 358 -0.11 -1.75 -21.15
N TYR A 359 0.97 -2.49 -21.38
CA TYR A 359 1.76 -2.40 -22.60
C TYR A 359 0.94 -2.75 -23.84
N ASP A 360 0.21 -3.87 -23.80
CA ASP A 360 -0.60 -4.33 -24.93
C ASP A 360 -1.74 -3.33 -25.24
N VAL A 361 -2.44 -2.84 -24.21
CA VAL A 361 -3.50 -1.84 -24.36
C VAL A 361 -2.94 -0.51 -24.89
N LEU A 362 -1.87 0.01 -24.28
CA LEU A 362 -1.25 1.26 -24.72
C LEU A 362 -0.73 1.17 -26.15
N LYS A 363 -0.14 0.04 -26.54
CA LYS A 363 0.30 -0.21 -27.92
C LYS A 363 -0.88 -0.24 -28.89
N ALA A 364 -2.00 -0.87 -28.51
CA ALA A 364 -3.23 -0.86 -29.31
C ALA A 364 -3.84 0.55 -29.45
N ARG A 365 -3.69 1.39 -28.43
CA ARG A 365 -4.06 2.82 -28.44
C ARG A 365 -3.07 3.72 -29.19
N GLY A 366 -2.07 3.16 -29.87
CA GLY A 366 -1.11 3.91 -30.67
C GLY A 366 0.05 4.55 -29.88
N VAL A 367 0.22 4.24 -28.59
CA VAL A 367 1.40 4.69 -27.83
C VAL A 367 2.66 4.09 -28.44
N ARG A 368 3.64 4.95 -28.74
CA ARG A 368 4.93 4.52 -29.26
C ARG A 368 5.91 4.24 -28.14
N PHE A 369 6.46 3.04 -28.10
CA PHE A 369 7.52 2.68 -27.16
C PHE A 369 8.89 2.73 -27.83
N ARG A 370 9.79 3.51 -27.24
CA ARG A 370 11.21 3.62 -27.62
C ARG A 370 12.06 2.98 -26.52
N PHE A 371 12.24 1.66 -26.59
CA PHE A 371 13.16 0.91 -25.72
C PHE A 371 14.61 1.25 -26.04
N PHE A 372 15.50 1.06 -25.07
CA PHE A 372 16.92 1.42 -25.17
C PHE A 372 17.16 2.91 -25.45
N HIS A 373 16.31 3.78 -24.92
CA HIS A 373 16.46 5.23 -25.05
C HIS A 373 16.62 5.84 -23.67
N GLN A 374 17.80 6.41 -23.42
CA GLN A 374 18.13 7.07 -22.16
C GLN A 374 18.04 8.58 -22.34
N VAL A 375 17.33 9.24 -21.44
CA VAL A 375 17.36 10.72 -21.34
C VAL A 375 18.68 11.10 -20.69
N THR A 376 19.47 11.93 -21.37
CA THR A 376 20.79 12.38 -20.92
C THR A 376 20.77 13.80 -20.36
N ASN A 377 19.83 14.63 -20.83
CA ASN A 377 19.70 16.01 -20.38
C ASN A 377 18.24 16.50 -20.49
N LEU A 378 17.84 17.36 -19.54
CA LEU A 378 16.63 18.16 -19.59
C LEU A 378 17.03 19.63 -19.57
N GLY A 379 16.98 20.29 -20.72
CA GLY A 379 17.19 21.73 -20.79
C GLY A 379 15.96 22.45 -20.23
N VAL A 380 16.17 23.33 -19.27
CA VAL A 380 15.09 24.14 -18.67
C VAL A 380 15.08 25.54 -19.28
N SER A 381 13.91 26.17 -19.29
CA SER A 381 13.75 27.56 -19.68
C SER A 381 14.62 28.49 -18.84
N ASP A 382 14.89 29.70 -19.36
CA ASP A 382 15.65 30.74 -18.66
C ASP A 382 15.08 31.08 -17.28
N ASP A 383 13.76 30.96 -17.10
CA ASP A 383 13.08 31.20 -15.82
C ASP A 383 13.01 29.97 -14.90
N GLY A 384 13.50 28.82 -15.37
CA GLY A 384 13.52 27.55 -14.63
C GLY A 384 12.15 26.94 -14.37
N ARG A 385 11.10 27.39 -15.07
CA ARG A 385 9.71 26.94 -14.82
C ARG A 385 9.20 25.90 -15.81
N SER A 386 9.87 25.72 -16.95
CA SER A 386 9.51 24.69 -17.93
C SER A 386 10.72 23.91 -18.41
N VAL A 387 10.46 22.72 -18.95
CA VAL A 387 11.43 21.97 -19.75
C VAL A 387 11.31 22.45 -21.19
N ASP A 388 12.41 22.94 -21.75
CA ASP A 388 12.50 23.46 -23.11
C ASP A 388 13.04 22.41 -24.09
N THR A 389 14.01 21.59 -23.65
CA THR A 389 14.60 20.53 -24.47
C THR A 389 14.75 19.22 -23.72
N ILE A 390 14.65 18.11 -24.45
CA ILE A 390 14.88 16.75 -23.95
C ILE A 390 15.90 16.11 -24.88
N GLU A 391 17.09 15.80 -24.35
CA GLU A 391 18.10 15.05 -25.09
C GLU A 391 17.97 13.56 -24.79
N VAL A 392 17.89 12.76 -25.84
CA VAL A 392 17.70 11.32 -25.76
C VAL A 392 18.79 10.61 -26.55
N GLN A 393 19.48 9.69 -25.90
CA GLN A 393 20.53 8.86 -26.50
C GLN A 393 20.04 7.41 -26.67
N PRO A 394 20.04 6.87 -27.89
CA PRO A 394 19.88 5.43 -28.10
C PRO A 394 21.06 4.66 -27.49
N GLN A 395 20.77 3.65 -26.68
CA GLN A 395 21.79 2.82 -26.01
C GLN A 395 22.32 1.72 -26.93
N VAL A 396 21.48 1.22 -27.85
CA VAL A 396 21.83 0.18 -28.82
C VAL A 396 21.16 0.44 -30.16
N ARG A 397 21.66 -0.21 -31.22
CA ARG A 397 20.97 -0.30 -32.50
C ARG A 397 20.21 -1.62 -32.59
N LEU A 398 19.00 -1.57 -33.13
CA LEU A 398 18.13 -2.74 -33.30
C LEU A 398 18.26 -3.26 -34.73
N VAL A 399 18.30 -4.57 -34.89
CA VAL A 399 18.47 -5.23 -36.21
C VAL A 399 17.39 -4.78 -37.21
N ASP A 400 16.12 -4.78 -36.79
CA ASP A 400 14.97 -4.43 -37.64
C ASP A 400 14.33 -3.08 -37.26
N GLY A 401 15.01 -2.26 -36.46
CA GLY A 401 14.50 -0.97 -35.99
C GLY A 401 13.31 -1.03 -35.02
N SER A 402 12.77 -2.21 -34.71
CA SER A 402 11.67 -2.44 -33.76
C SER A 402 12.06 -3.47 -32.70
N TYR A 403 11.46 -3.36 -31.50
CA TYR A 403 11.75 -4.25 -30.38
C TYR A 403 10.46 -4.66 -29.68
N ASP A 404 10.13 -5.95 -29.73
CA ASP A 404 9.07 -6.54 -28.92
C ASP A 404 9.67 -7.26 -27.71
N PRO A 405 9.49 -6.73 -26.47
CA PRO A 405 10.11 -7.29 -25.28
C PRO A 405 9.48 -8.62 -24.83
N ILE A 406 8.24 -8.90 -25.20
CA ILE A 406 7.42 -9.94 -24.54
C ILE A 406 7.88 -11.36 -24.89
N ILE A 407 8.03 -12.22 -23.90
CA ILE A 407 8.24 -13.66 -24.05
C ILE A 407 7.03 -14.44 -23.54
N GLU A 408 6.91 -15.71 -23.91
CA GLU A 408 5.85 -16.60 -23.41
C GLU A 408 6.41 -17.57 -22.37
N VAL A 409 5.79 -17.61 -21.18
CA VAL A 409 6.14 -18.54 -20.10
C VAL A 409 4.86 -19.08 -19.50
N GLY A 410 4.63 -20.39 -19.61
CA GLY A 410 3.48 -21.06 -19.01
C GLY A 410 2.11 -20.54 -19.50
N GLY A 411 2.02 -20.10 -20.76
CA GLY A 411 0.81 -19.51 -21.35
C GLY A 411 0.55 -18.07 -20.93
N LEU A 412 1.53 -17.40 -20.31
CA LEU A 412 1.48 -15.98 -19.96
C LEU A 412 2.47 -15.17 -20.81
N ARG A 413 2.09 -13.92 -21.08
CA ARG A 413 2.93 -12.91 -21.73
C ARG A 413 3.75 -12.20 -20.67
N CYS A 414 5.05 -12.48 -20.67
CA CYS A 414 5.97 -12.11 -19.58
C CYS A 414 7.13 -11.25 -20.08
N TRP A 415 7.85 -10.65 -19.14
CA TRP A 415 9.04 -9.85 -19.40
C TRP A 415 10.31 -10.69 -19.17
N PRO A 416 11.31 -10.65 -20.06
CA PRO A 416 12.55 -11.40 -19.87
C PRO A 416 13.47 -10.72 -18.84
N SER A 417 14.26 -11.52 -18.14
CA SER A 417 15.29 -11.02 -17.20
C SER A 417 16.45 -10.33 -17.89
N GLU A 418 16.70 -10.64 -19.16
CA GLU A 418 17.72 -10.02 -20.00
C GLU A 418 17.10 -9.48 -21.30
N PRO A 419 17.79 -8.56 -22.00
CA PRO A 419 17.42 -8.20 -23.36
C PRO A 419 17.31 -9.41 -24.28
N LYS A 420 16.44 -9.33 -25.28
CA LYS A 420 16.48 -10.26 -26.41
C LYS A 420 17.68 -9.92 -27.29
N TRP A 421 18.86 -10.39 -26.91
CA TRP A 421 20.14 -10.06 -27.55
C TRP A 421 20.14 -10.22 -29.07
N ARG A 422 19.43 -11.24 -29.60
CA ARG A 422 19.26 -11.46 -31.05
C ARG A 422 18.60 -10.31 -31.83
N LEU A 423 17.91 -9.39 -31.14
CA LEU A 423 17.26 -8.23 -31.75
C LEU A 423 18.15 -6.98 -31.73
N ILE A 424 19.34 -7.08 -31.17
CA ILE A 424 20.30 -5.99 -30.99
C ILE A 424 21.52 -6.24 -31.88
N GLU A 425 21.95 -5.21 -32.62
CA GLU A 425 23.21 -5.28 -33.38
C GLU A 425 24.38 -5.56 -32.43
N ASN A 426 25.22 -6.56 -32.75
CA ASN A 426 26.30 -7.05 -31.88
C ASN A 426 25.83 -7.54 -30.50
N GLY A 427 24.57 -8.00 -30.38
CA GLY A 427 23.99 -8.44 -29.11
C GLY A 427 24.74 -9.58 -28.42
N GLU A 428 25.36 -10.50 -29.16
CA GLU A 428 26.18 -11.57 -28.57
C GLU A 428 27.45 -11.04 -27.89
N GLU A 429 28.10 -10.03 -28.47
CA GLU A 429 29.27 -9.40 -27.85
C GLU A 429 28.84 -8.63 -26.59
N LEU A 430 27.73 -7.91 -26.66
CA LEU A 430 27.19 -7.14 -25.54
C LEU A 430 26.74 -8.02 -24.38
N SER A 431 26.20 -9.22 -24.62
CA SER A 431 25.76 -10.12 -23.55
C SER A 431 26.92 -10.67 -22.70
N THR A 432 28.12 -10.78 -23.28
CA THR A 432 29.32 -11.25 -22.57
C THR A 432 30.02 -10.18 -21.77
N ARG A 433 29.76 -8.91 -22.10
CA ARG A 433 30.21 -7.76 -21.30
C ARG A 433 29.22 -7.63 -20.15
N GLN A 434 29.58 -8.11 -18.96
CA GLN A 434 28.81 -7.79 -17.75
C GLN A 434 28.83 -6.26 -17.57
N VAL A 435 27.78 -5.59 -18.05
CA VAL A 435 27.53 -4.15 -17.88
C VAL A 435 26.61 -3.93 -16.70
#